data_AF-A0A075WGZ7-F1
#
_entry.id   AF-A0A075WGZ7-F1
#
_cell.length_a   1.000
_cell.length_b   1.000
_cell.length_c   1.000
_cell.angle_alpha   90.00
_cell.angle_beta   90.00
_cell.angle_gamma   90.00
#
_symmetry.space_group_name_H-M   'P 1'
#
loop_
_entity.id
_entity.type
_entity.pdbx_description
1 polymer ?
#
loop_
_entity_poly.entity_id
_entity_poly.type
_entity_poly.pdbx_seq_one_letter_code
_entity_poly.pdbx_strand_id
1 'polypeptide(L)'
;MILTKTPEEAKEMLVSKVTGGETCRSRFGDYRLSKPTMVVVEEPTSFGFEFDYDVCGEKYSERLSRCVESAAEKLRKSPHTRRASIPLWYPKDHLCRNPAAITEISFIFHEKLHLTAFLRSMECLSYFEHNFDFLVEALETICRKTGMEEGSIGMLIAVPHFYERDVERALSYSGKLRETYGYHELGTHLVEDYISSAWHSALETIYTNGKKKRTEWGDIFEGQEESLFVHRLFLEVEKPEENKLHDKAPFTEKYGIEYAHDYIMHAAKLDGEVRRSILKEGEEYTYAERARYCDRDDVKVDQLYKVIEKLKEDSCRRDCYVGISRPWDLLSDEPPCLRGYQFSKYGEDLLGTYYMRSNDAYGAMHANMYAFALLTKYVAELTGFKSYRYNHFALDAHIYAEFFDAVREILYPESPSYLDKVSGKG
;
A
#
# COMPACT_ATOMS: atom_id res chain seq x y z
N MET A 1 11.06 4.55 7.55
CA MET A 1 10.93 3.09 7.52
C MET A 1 11.91 2.47 8.50
N ILE A 2 11.57 1.34 9.09
CA ILE A 2 12.48 0.52 9.89
C ILE A 2 13.14 -0.46 8.93
N LEU A 3 14.46 -0.36 8.78
CA LEU A 3 15.25 -1.26 7.95
C LEU A 3 16.28 -1.95 8.85
N THR A 4 16.17 -3.27 8.96
CA THR A 4 17.01 -4.07 9.84
C THR A 4 17.54 -5.30 9.11
N LYS A 5 18.59 -5.87 9.69
CA LYS A 5 19.16 -7.10 9.15
C LYS A 5 18.31 -8.30 9.55
N THR A 6 17.96 -8.41 10.83
CA THR A 6 17.23 -9.55 11.40
C THR A 6 15.82 -9.15 11.85
N PRO A 7 14.91 -10.12 12.03
CA PRO A 7 13.55 -9.83 12.47
C PRO A 7 13.46 -9.49 13.97
N GLU A 8 14.40 -9.93 14.80
CA GLU A 8 14.49 -9.52 16.21
C GLU A 8 14.69 -8.01 16.29
N GLU A 9 15.67 -7.48 15.57
CA GLU A 9 15.92 -6.04 15.49
C GLU A 9 14.66 -5.30 15.01
N ALA A 10 13.98 -5.82 13.98
CA ALA A 10 12.74 -5.22 13.49
C ALA A 10 11.65 -5.15 14.56
N LYS A 11 11.46 -6.22 15.33
CA LYS A 11 10.52 -6.24 16.46
C LYS A 11 10.91 -5.21 17.51
N GLU A 12 12.17 -5.19 17.94
CA GLU A 12 12.65 -4.24 18.96
C GLU A 12 12.41 -2.79 18.52
N MET A 13 12.79 -2.43 17.29
CA MET A 13 12.62 -1.07 16.76
C MET A 13 11.14 -0.71 16.62
N LEU A 14 10.31 -1.63 16.13
CA LEU A 14 8.87 -1.38 15.95
C LEU A 14 8.17 -1.15 17.28
N VAL A 15 8.44 -2.00 18.27
CA VAL A 15 7.90 -1.84 19.63
C VAL A 15 8.39 -0.51 20.22
N SER A 16 9.68 -0.18 20.08
CA SER A 16 10.22 1.11 20.53
C SER A 16 9.52 2.30 19.87
N LYS A 17 9.18 2.22 18.58
CA LYS A 17 8.41 3.25 17.87
C LYS A 17 7.00 3.39 18.42
N VAL A 18 6.31 2.28 18.67
CA VAL A 18 4.95 2.28 19.25
C VAL A 18 4.96 2.84 20.67
N THR A 19 5.98 2.55 21.48
CA THR A 19 6.10 3.07 22.85
C THR A 19 6.10 4.61 22.91
N GLY A 20 6.69 5.27 21.92
CA GLY A 20 6.68 6.73 21.79
C GLY A 20 5.43 7.31 21.12
N GLY A 21 4.45 6.47 20.77
CA GLY A 21 3.27 6.85 20.01
C GLY A 21 2.07 7.33 20.84
N GLU A 22 0.97 7.53 20.14
CA GLU A 22 -0.32 7.99 20.68
C GLU A 22 -1.08 6.86 21.37
N THR A 23 -2.12 7.21 22.11
CA THR A 23 -3.04 6.24 22.72
C THR A 23 -4.44 6.32 22.11
N CYS A 24 -5.12 5.18 22.05
CA CYS A 24 -6.52 5.11 21.64
C CYS A 24 -7.24 4.08 22.50
N ARG A 25 -8.54 4.27 22.67
CA ARG A 25 -9.40 3.36 23.44
C ARG A 25 -10.21 2.49 22.51
N SER A 26 -10.06 1.17 22.60
CA SER A 26 -10.88 0.23 21.84
C SER A 26 -11.78 -0.61 22.75
N ARG A 27 -12.70 -1.35 22.14
CA ARG A 27 -13.49 -2.38 22.84
C ARG A 27 -12.68 -3.47 23.56
N PHE A 28 -11.39 -3.62 23.22
CA PHE A 28 -10.47 -4.60 23.83
C PHE A 28 -9.55 -3.99 24.90
N GLY A 29 -9.78 -2.72 25.24
CA GLY A 29 -8.95 -1.94 26.14
C GLY A 29 -8.17 -0.84 25.42
N ASP A 30 -7.45 -0.06 26.22
CA ASP A 30 -6.58 1.00 25.76
C ASP A 30 -5.32 0.41 25.15
N TYR A 31 -4.87 1.03 24.07
CA TYR A 31 -3.70 0.60 23.33
C TYR A 31 -2.91 1.81 22.87
N ARG A 32 -1.61 1.58 22.71
CA ARG A 32 -0.67 2.54 22.14
C ARG A 32 -0.39 2.19 20.69
N LEU A 33 -0.25 3.19 19.84
CA LEU A 33 0.00 3.02 18.41
C LEU A 33 0.97 4.08 17.88
N SER A 34 1.69 3.75 16.82
CA SER A 34 2.44 4.73 16.02
C SER A 34 1.77 4.95 14.65
N LYS A 35 2.26 5.93 13.89
CA LYS A 35 1.91 6.12 12.48
C LYS A 35 2.19 4.84 11.65
N PRO A 36 1.55 4.68 10.48
CA PRO A 36 1.87 3.62 9.54
C PRO A 36 3.37 3.46 9.35
N THR A 37 3.86 2.24 9.39
CA THR A 37 5.30 1.96 9.40
C THR A 37 5.61 0.87 8.39
N MET A 38 6.49 1.21 7.44
CA MET A 38 7.19 0.23 6.62
C MET A 38 8.33 -0.38 7.42
N VAL A 39 8.31 -1.70 7.58
CA VAL A 39 9.37 -2.51 8.18
C VAL A 39 9.96 -3.41 7.10
N VAL A 40 11.28 -3.43 6.95
CA VAL A 40 11.99 -4.28 6.00
C VAL A 40 13.08 -5.06 6.73
N VAL A 41 13.05 -6.38 6.58
CA VAL A 41 14.02 -7.32 7.14
C VAL A 41 14.81 -7.94 5.99
N GLU A 42 16.12 -7.69 5.96
CA GLU A 42 17.02 -8.13 4.89
C GLU A 42 17.21 -9.65 4.86
N GLU A 43 17.46 -10.27 6.02
CA GLU A 43 17.66 -11.72 6.19
C GLU A 43 16.48 -12.29 6.99
N PRO A 44 15.36 -12.68 6.34
CA PRO A 44 14.15 -13.08 7.02
C PRO A 44 14.25 -14.52 7.56
N THR A 45 14.76 -14.67 8.79
CA THR A 45 14.79 -15.97 9.49
C THR A 45 13.52 -16.21 10.31
N SER A 46 13.03 -17.45 10.34
CA SER A 46 11.89 -17.80 11.20
C SER A 46 12.26 -17.80 12.69
N PHE A 47 11.31 -17.40 13.53
CA PHE A 47 11.35 -17.53 14.98
C PHE A 47 10.90 -18.93 15.47
N GLY A 48 10.25 -19.74 14.62
CA GLY A 48 9.77 -21.08 14.93
C GLY A 48 8.44 -21.13 15.70
N PHE A 49 7.61 -20.10 15.59
CA PHE A 49 6.30 -19.99 16.24
C PHE A 49 5.16 -20.49 15.34
N GLU A 50 4.08 -21.01 15.96
CA GLU A 50 2.86 -21.38 15.24
C GLU A 50 2.12 -20.14 14.74
N PHE A 51 1.81 -20.08 13.45
CA PHE A 51 1.25 -18.86 12.83
C PHE A 51 -0.17 -19.00 12.28
N ASP A 52 -0.74 -20.20 12.34
CA ASP A 52 -1.95 -20.54 11.59
C ASP A 52 -3.23 -20.40 12.43
N TYR A 53 -3.59 -19.13 12.67
CA TYR A 53 -4.74 -18.75 13.49
C TYR A 53 -6.06 -18.72 12.72
N ASP A 54 -7.17 -18.76 13.48
CA ASP A 54 -8.52 -18.53 12.97
C ASP A 54 -8.70 -17.11 12.43
N VAL A 55 -9.12 -17.04 11.17
CA VAL A 55 -9.47 -15.85 10.42
C VAL A 55 -10.87 -16.06 9.83
N CYS A 56 -11.88 -15.63 10.58
CA CYS A 56 -13.29 -15.80 10.22
C CYS A 56 -13.71 -17.26 9.94
N GLY A 57 -13.25 -18.22 10.72
CA GLY A 57 -13.58 -19.64 10.53
C GLY A 57 -12.73 -20.37 9.48
N GLU A 58 -11.68 -19.72 8.98
CA GLU A 58 -10.66 -20.29 8.08
C GLU A 58 -9.28 -20.06 8.69
N LYS A 59 -8.25 -20.69 8.13
CA LYS A 59 -6.86 -20.39 8.50
C LYS A 59 -6.13 -19.55 7.44
N TYR A 60 -5.05 -18.88 7.83
CA TYR A 60 -4.21 -18.15 6.89
C TYR A 60 -3.57 -19.08 5.85
N SER A 61 -3.09 -20.24 6.26
CA SER A 61 -2.52 -21.26 5.38
C SER A 61 -3.53 -21.74 4.32
N GLU A 62 -4.80 -21.86 4.69
CA GLU A 62 -5.89 -22.22 3.78
C GLU A 62 -6.14 -21.11 2.75
N ARG A 63 -6.11 -19.84 3.15
CA ARG A 63 -6.25 -18.71 2.22
C ARG A 63 -5.05 -18.60 1.27
N LEU A 64 -3.85 -18.79 1.80
CA LEU A 64 -2.59 -18.78 1.04
C LEU A 64 -2.56 -19.91 0.01
N SER A 65 -2.80 -21.16 0.44
CA SER A 65 -2.69 -22.36 -0.40
C SER A 65 -3.59 -22.33 -1.65
N ARG A 66 -4.74 -21.65 -1.60
CA ARG A 66 -5.63 -21.44 -2.75
C ARG A 66 -4.98 -20.67 -3.90
N CYS A 67 -3.98 -19.84 -3.61
CA CYS A 67 -3.41 -18.87 -4.55
C CYS A 67 -1.95 -19.16 -4.90
N VAL A 68 -1.25 -19.95 -4.07
CA VAL A 68 0.19 -20.21 -4.18
C VAL A 68 0.60 -20.76 -5.54
N GLU A 69 -0.14 -21.72 -6.11
CA GLU A 69 0.25 -22.32 -7.40
C GLU A 69 0.12 -21.28 -8.53
N SER A 70 -0.98 -20.54 -8.59
CA SER A 70 -1.19 -19.48 -9.59
C SER A 70 -0.13 -18.39 -9.49
N ALA A 71 0.24 -17.99 -8.26
CA ALA A 71 1.30 -17.01 -8.05
C ALA A 71 2.67 -17.54 -8.51
N ALA A 72 3.01 -18.78 -8.17
CA ALA A 72 4.26 -19.43 -8.60
C ALA A 72 4.32 -19.64 -10.13
N GLU A 73 3.21 -20.00 -10.77
CA GLU A 73 3.11 -20.12 -12.22
C GLU A 73 3.34 -18.77 -12.91
N LYS A 74 2.70 -17.70 -12.44
CA LYS A 74 2.95 -16.34 -12.93
C LYS A 74 4.44 -15.98 -12.86
N LEU A 75 5.07 -16.20 -11.71
CA LEU A 75 6.50 -15.89 -11.50
C LEU A 75 7.43 -16.75 -12.38
N ARG A 76 7.11 -18.04 -12.59
CA ARG A 76 7.90 -18.89 -13.51
C ARG A 76 7.80 -18.42 -14.96
N LYS A 77 6.59 -18.04 -15.40
CA LYS A 77 6.34 -17.58 -16.78
C LYS A 77 6.97 -16.21 -17.03
N SER A 78 6.85 -15.31 -16.06
CA SER A 78 7.30 -13.92 -16.15
C SER A 78 7.91 -13.52 -14.80
N PRO A 79 9.22 -13.78 -14.57
CA PRO A 79 9.88 -13.48 -13.30
C PRO A 79 9.71 -12.02 -12.87
N HIS A 80 9.75 -11.09 -13.82
CA HIS A 80 9.62 -9.66 -13.57
C HIS A 80 8.18 -9.18 -13.41
N THR A 81 7.19 -10.08 -13.41
CA THR A 81 5.79 -9.71 -13.28
C THR A 81 5.53 -8.87 -12.03
N ARG A 82 4.65 -7.88 -12.18
CA ARG A 82 4.09 -7.09 -11.06
C ARG A 82 2.78 -7.70 -10.56
N ARG A 83 2.36 -8.85 -11.09
CA ARG A 83 1.00 -9.39 -10.96
C ARG A 83 0.92 -10.55 -9.96
N ALA A 84 2.03 -10.94 -9.33
CA ALA A 84 2.08 -11.96 -8.30
C ALA A 84 1.72 -11.36 -6.92
N SER A 85 0.43 -11.34 -6.60
CA SER A 85 -0.13 -10.73 -5.39
C SER A 85 -1.28 -11.60 -4.89
N ILE A 86 -1.19 -12.05 -3.64
CA ILE A 86 -2.16 -12.93 -2.99
C ILE A 86 -2.99 -12.12 -1.98
N PRO A 87 -4.27 -11.85 -2.27
CA PRO A 87 -5.16 -11.24 -1.30
C PRO A 87 -5.57 -12.27 -0.25
N LEU A 88 -5.40 -11.90 1.01
CA LEU A 88 -5.82 -12.70 2.17
C LEU A 88 -7.05 -12.11 2.85
N TRP A 89 -7.44 -10.87 2.52
CA TRP A 89 -8.70 -10.27 2.94
C TRP A 89 -9.84 -10.59 1.98
N TYR A 90 -11.01 -10.88 2.52
CA TYR A 90 -12.26 -11.05 1.75
C TYR A 90 -13.36 -10.14 2.27
N PRO A 91 -14.32 -9.71 1.41
CA PRO A 91 -15.44 -8.86 1.83
C PRO A 91 -16.22 -9.42 3.03
N LYS A 92 -16.40 -10.74 3.10
CA LYS A 92 -17.05 -11.44 4.23
C LYS A 92 -16.36 -11.20 5.58
N ASP A 93 -15.09 -10.81 5.59
CA ASP A 93 -14.34 -10.56 6.83
C ASP A 93 -14.91 -9.38 7.62
N HIS A 94 -15.61 -8.45 6.97
CA HIS A 94 -16.36 -7.41 7.68
C HIS A 94 -17.45 -7.95 8.61
N LEU A 95 -17.94 -9.16 8.36
CA LEU A 95 -19.06 -9.78 9.07
C LEU A 95 -18.61 -10.68 10.22
N CYS A 96 -17.29 -10.79 10.46
CA CYS A 96 -16.73 -11.71 11.44
C CYS A 96 -16.04 -10.96 12.60
N ARG A 97 -15.80 -11.68 13.71
CA ARG A 97 -15.20 -11.09 14.92
C ARG A 97 -13.68 -10.91 14.82
N ASN A 98 -13.00 -11.83 14.13
CA ASN A 98 -11.54 -11.94 14.02
C ASN A 98 -11.11 -11.88 12.54
N PRO A 99 -11.22 -10.71 11.89
CA PRO A 99 -10.87 -10.58 10.47
C PRO A 99 -9.36 -10.60 10.23
N ALA A 100 -8.95 -10.90 9.00
CA ALA A 100 -7.55 -11.00 8.60
C ALA A 100 -6.78 -9.70 8.94
N ALA A 101 -5.68 -9.82 9.67
CA ALA A 101 -4.75 -8.73 9.96
C ALA A 101 -3.78 -8.49 8.78
N ILE A 102 -3.26 -9.56 8.19
CA ILE A 102 -2.48 -9.57 6.95
C ILE A 102 -3.48 -9.64 5.80
N THR A 103 -3.55 -8.61 4.97
CA THR A 103 -4.63 -8.45 3.99
C THR A 103 -4.17 -8.76 2.56
N GLU A 104 -2.88 -8.60 2.28
CA GLU A 104 -2.28 -8.80 0.96
C GLU A 104 -0.82 -9.24 1.12
N ILE A 105 -0.36 -10.15 0.26
CA ILE A 105 1.06 -10.53 0.13
C ILE A 105 1.46 -10.39 -1.34
N SER A 106 2.36 -9.48 -1.64
CA SER A 106 2.89 -9.27 -2.99
C SER A 106 4.32 -9.76 -3.13
N PHE A 107 4.66 -10.29 -4.30
CA PHE A 107 5.98 -10.79 -4.63
C PHE A 107 6.58 -10.00 -5.79
N ILE A 108 7.87 -9.70 -5.69
CA ILE A 108 8.63 -9.08 -6.78
C ILE A 108 10.02 -9.70 -6.86
N PHE A 109 10.41 -10.10 -8.07
CA PHE A 109 11.73 -10.64 -8.32
C PHE A 109 12.67 -9.54 -8.84
N HIS A 110 13.80 -9.39 -8.15
CA HIS A 110 14.93 -8.59 -8.60
C HIS A 110 16.20 -9.16 -7.96
N GLU A 111 16.96 -9.96 -8.73
CA GLU A 111 18.07 -10.83 -8.27
C GLU A 111 17.60 -11.96 -7.35
N LYS A 112 16.81 -11.63 -6.33
CA LYS A 112 16.14 -12.53 -5.41
C LYS A 112 14.63 -12.26 -5.40
N LEU A 113 13.86 -13.20 -4.89
CA LEU A 113 12.42 -13.04 -4.70
C LEU A 113 12.15 -12.32 -3.38
N HIS A 114 11.55 -11.15 -3.46
CA HIS A 114 11.16 -10.37 -2.29
C HIS A 114 9.66 -10.49 -2.03
N LEU A 115 9.29 -10.56 -0.75
CA LEU A 115 7.89 -10.53 -0.31
C LEU A 115 7.59 -9.18 0.34
N THR A 116 6.40 -8.63 0.10
CA THR A 116 5.88 -7.48 0.85
C THR A 116 4.43 -7.71 1.27
N ALA A 117 4.15 -7.62 2.56
CA ALA A 117 2.80 -7.76 3.10
C ALA A 117 2.18 -6.40 3.41
N PHE A 118 0.85 -6.30 3.24
CA PHE A 118 0.06 -5.21 3.83
C PHE A 118 -0.66 -5.73 5.07
N LEU A 119 -0.44 -5.08 6.21
CA LEU A 119 -1.10 -5.39 7.47
C LEU A 119 -1.99 -4.22 7.87
N ARG A 120 -3.31 -4.46 7.94
CA ARG A 120 -4.25 -3.43 8.42
C ARG A 120 -3.99 -3.04 9.87
N SER A 121 -3.47 -3.97 10.67
CA SER A 121 -3.11 -3.77 12.07
C SER A 121 -2.21 -4.90 12.54
N MET A 122 -1.26 -4.60 13.42
CA MET A 122 -0.40 -5.62 14.03
C MET A 122 -0.19 -5.32 15.52
N GLU A 123 -0.47 -6.29 16.38
CA GLU A 123 -0.10 -6.23 17.78
C GLU A 123 1.36 -6.68 17.90
N CYS A 124 2.25 -5.71 18.12
CA CYS A 124 3.69 -5.89 17.90
C CYS A 124 4.42 -6.64 19.02
N LEU A 125 3.83 -6.80 20.21
CA LEU A 125 4.50 -7.53 21.30
C LEU A 125 4.25 -9.03 21.27
N SER A 126 3.03 -9.45 20.95
CA SER A 126 2.57 -10.84 21.12
C SER A 126 2.31 -11.54 19.80
N TYR A 127 2.14 -10.80 18.70
CA TYR A 127 1.81 -11.38 17.39
C TYR A 127 2.84 -11.04 16.30
N PHE A 128 3.94 -10.36 16.62
CA PHE A 128 4.97 -10.06 15.62
C PHE A 128 5.58 -11.35 15.07
N GLU A 129 6.10 -12.22 15.93
CA GLU A 129 6.80 -13.45 15.56
C GLU A 129 5.90 -14.34 14.72
N HIS A 130 4.67 -14.54 15.16
CA HIS A 130 3.72 -15.39 14.48
C HIS A 130 3.32 -14.85 13.10
N ASN A 131 3.04 -13.54 12.98
CA ASN A 131 2.74 -12.96 11.67
C ASN A 131 3.98 -13.02 10.76
N PHE A 132 5.18 -12.79 11.31
CA PHE A 132 6.43 -12.82 10.55
C PHE A 132 6.75 -14.24 10.05
N ASP A 133 6.58 -15.26 10.88
CA ASP A 133 6.79 -16.67 10.51
C ASP A 133 5.84 -17.13 9.40
N PHE A 134 4.59 -16.66 9.40
CA PHE A 134 3.70 -16.90 8.26
C PHE A 134 4.22 -16.27 6.97
N LEU A 135 4.82 -15.07 7.03
CA LEU A 135 5.41 -14.43 5.86
C LEU A 135 6.68 -15.16 5.38
N VAL A 136 7.50 -15.69 6.31
CA VAL A 136 8.64 -16.54 5.98
C VAL A 136 8.16 -17.80 5.26
N GLU A 137 7.19 -18.54 5.81
CA GLU A 137 6.63 -19.74 5.15
C GLU A 137 6.04 -19.40 3.76
N ALA A 138 5.38 -18.25 3.61
CA ALA A 138 4.83 -17.82 2.33
C ALA A 138 5.94 -17.55 1.29
N LEU A 139 7.03 -16.88 1.69
CA LEU A 139 8.18 -16.63 0.83
C LEU A 139 8.88 -17.95 0.44
N GLU A 140 9.23 -18.78 1.43
CA GLU A 140 9.88 -20.08 1.23
C GLU A 140 9.04 -20.99 0.33
N THR A 141 7.72 -21.00 0.50
CA THR A 141 6.81 -21.79 -0.34
C THR A 141 6.85 -21.37 -1.81
N ILE A 142 6.84 -20.07 -2.10
CA ILE A 142 6.92 -19.60 -3.48
C ILE A 142 8.33 -19.84 -4.04
N CYS A 143 9.40 -19.61 -3.26
CA CYS A 143 10.77 -19.92 -3.65
C CYS A 143 10.94 -21.41 -4.02
N ARG A 144 10.46 -22.34 -3.17
CA ARG A 144 10.47 -23.79 -3.46
C ARG A 144 9.75 -24.15 -4.76
N LYS A 145 8.65 -23.49 -5.07
CA LYS A 145 7.84 -23.76 -6.29
C LYS A 145 8.42 -23.13 -7.56
N THR A 146 9.17 -22.05 -7.42
CA THR A 146 9.73 -21.28 -8.54
C THR A 146 11.20 -21.60 -8.81
N GLY A 147 11.93 -22.10 -7.80
CA GLY A 147 13.39 -22.25 -7.82
C GLY A 147 14.15 -20.94 -7.61
N MET A 148 13.46 -19.86 -7.24
CA MET A 148 14.08 -18.55 -6.97
C MET A 148 14.73 -18.52 -5.57
N GLU A 149 15.79 -17.74 -5.44
CA GLU A 149 16.42 -17.48 -4.13
C GLU A 149 15.59 -16.52 -3.29
N GLU A 150 15.58 -16.75 -1.99
CA GLU A 150 14.90 -15.88 -1.01
C GLU A 150 15.61 -14.53 -0.88
N GLY A 151 14.82 -13.47 -1.01
CA GLY A 151 15.22 -12.10 -0.71
C GLY A 151 14.59 -11.61 0.59
N SER A 152 14.50 -10.29 0.71
CA SER A 152 14.01 -9.63 1.93
C SER A 152 12.48 -9.67 2.08
N ILE A 153 12.00 -9.61 3.34
CA ILE A 153 10.58 -9.42 3.67
C ILE A 153 10.31 -7.96 4.04
N GLY A 154 9.25 -7.40 3.45
CA GLY A 154 8.71 -6.08 3.81
C GLY A 154 7.31 -6.19 4.40
N MET A 155 6.97 -5.29 5.31
CA MET A 155 5.65 -5.18 5.93
C MET A 155 5.26 -3.70 5.97
N LEU A 156 4.23 -3.32 5.21
CA LEU A 156 3.54 -2.05 5.47
C LEU A 156 2.50 -2.31 6.56
N ILE A 157 2.70 -1.75 7.74
CA ILE A 157 1.79 -1.93 8.87
C ILE A 157 1.04 -0.62 9.06
N ALA A 158 -0.26 -0.61 8.78
CA ALA A 158 -1.08 0.59 8.90
C ALA A 158 -1.32 1.00 10.36
N VAL A 159 -1.55 0.02 11.25
CA VAL A 159 -1.77 0.27 12.68
C VAL A 159 -0.89 -0.65 13.55
N PRO A 160 0.42 -0.33 13.67
CA PRO A 160 1.29 -1.00 14.64
C PRO A 160 0.87 -0.56 16.05
N HIS A 161 0.60 -1.51 16.94
CA HIS A 161 0.11 -1.22 18.29
C HIS A 161 0.52 -2.26 19.32
N PHE A 162 0.38 -1.92 20.60
CA PHE A 162 0.30 -2.86 21.71
C PHE A 162 -0.69 -2.36 22.76
N TYR A 163 -1.18 -3.23 23.64
CA TYR A 163 -2.13 -2.83 24.68
C TYR A 163 -1.43 -2.20 25.89
N GLU A 164 -2.02 -1.17 26.49
CA GLU A 164 -1.43 -0.44 27.63
C GLU A 164 -1.13 -1.34 28.84
N ARG A 165 -1.88 -2.43 29.02
CA ARG A 165 -1.58 -3.46 30.04
C ARG A 165 -0.20 -4.12 29.88
N ASP A 166 0.40 -4.04 28.68
CA ASP A 166 1.68 -4.63 28.33
C ASP A 166 2.81 -3.58 28.21
N VAL A 167 2.57 -2.34 28.68
CA VAL A 167 3.54 -1.22 28.56
C VAL A 167 4.88 -1.51 29.24
N GLU A 168 4.87 -2.14 30.42
CA GLU A 168 6.09 -2.52 31.14
C GLU A 168 6.95 -3.49 30.32
N ARG A 169 6.30 -4.45 29.63
CA ARG A 169 6.98 -5.35 28.69
C ARG A 169 7.52 -4.57 27.49
N ALA A 170 6.76 -3.61 26.96
CA ALA A 170 7.20 -2.77 25.86
C ALA A 170 8.41 -1.90 26.21
N LEU A 171 8.50 -1.40 27.45
CA LEU A 171 9.62 -0.59 27.94
C LEU A 171 10.94 -1.37 27.94
N SER A 172 10.92 -2.70 28.04
CA SER A 172 12.14 -3.52 27.89
C SER A 172 12.78 -3.44 26.50
N TYR A 173 12.04 -2.96 25.49
CA TYR A 173 12.50 -2.70 24.13
C TYR A 173 12.88 -1.23 23.89
N SER A 174 12.65 -0.34 24.87
CA SER A 174 12.82 1.11 24.69
C SER A 174 14.31 1.50 24.52
N GLY A 175 14.62 2.22 23.44
CA GLY A 175 15.94 2.83 23.24
C GLY A 175 16.64 2.49 21.92
N LYS A 176 16.14 1.55 21.13
CA LYS A 176 16.70 1.20 19.80
C LYS A 176 15.74 1.59 18.67
N LEU A 177 15.53 2.88 18.44
CA LEU A 177 14.76 3.34 17.28
C LEU A 177 15.68 4.04 16.27
N ARG A 178 15.73 3.49 15.05
CA ARG A 178 16.34 4.16 13.90
C ARG A 178 15.42 4.04 12.70
N GLU A 179 15.00 5.18 12.19
CA GLU A 179 14.24 5.23 10.94
C GLU A 179 15.16 5.65 9.79
N THR A 180 14.98 5.00 8.65
CA THR A 180 15.63 5.34 7.38
C THR A 180 14.64 6.09 6.49
N TYR A 181 15.13 7.15 5.84
CA TYR A 181 14.40 7.99 4.89
C TYR A 181 15.23 8.15 3.61
N GLY A 182 14.58 8.50 2.51
CA GLY A 182 15.17 8.51 1.18
C GLY A 182 15.17 7.14 0.51
N TYR A 183 16.01 7.00 -0.51
CA TYR A 183 16.19 5.77 -1.26
C TYR A 183 17.08 4.76 -0.52
N HIS A 184 16.65 3.50 -0.53
CA HIS A 184 17.47 2.33 -0.25
C HIS A 184 17.03 1.21 -1.21
N GLU A 185 17.93 0.29 -1.57
CA GLU A 185 17.64 -0.71 -2.60
C GLU A 185 16.50 -1.69 -2.23
N LEU A 186 16.30 -1.92 -0.92
CA LEU A 186 15.23 -2.75 -0.38
C LEU A 186 13.94 -1.98 -0.07
N GLY A 187 13.95 -0.65 -0.13
CA GLY A 187 12.79 0.18 0.18
C GLY A 187 13.07 1.67 0.12
N THR A 188 12.08 2.46 -0.27
CA THR A 188 12.19 3.93 -0.34
C THR A 188 11.16 4.56 0.58
N HIS A 189 11.58 5.51 1.41
CA HIS A 189 10.67 6.20 2.33
C HIS A 189 10.81 7.71 2.24
N LEU A 190 9.79 8.39 1.70
CA LEU A 190 9.78 9.85 1.59
C LEU A 190 8.66 10.42 2.46
N VAL A 191 8.92 11.59 3.05
CA VAL A 191 7.96 12.35 3.85
C VAL A 191 7.90 13.74 3.27
N GLU A 192 6.71 14.17 2.90
CA GLU A 192 6.48 15.36 2.11
C GLU A 192 5.26 16.12 2.64
N ASP A 193 5.24 17.44 2.50
CA ASP A 193 4.11 18.23 2.98
C ASP A 193 2.90 18.08 2.06
N TYR A 194 3.10 18.03 0.75
CA TYR A 194 2.04 18.17 -0.25
C TYR A 194 1.98 16.98 -1.21
N ILE A 195 0.82 16.76 -1.82
CA ILE A 195 0.67 15.75 -2.87
C ILE A 195 1.58 16.06 -4.06
N SER A 196 1.69 17.33 -4.44
CA SER A 196 2.55 17.76 -5.56
C SER A 196 4.04 17.54 -5.29
N SER A 197 4.52 17.83 -4.08
CA SER A 197 5.93 17.60 -3.72
C SER A 197 6.22 16.11 -3.56
N ALA A 198 5.29 15.34 -2.96
CA ALA A 198 5.38 13.88 -2.89
C ALA A 198 5.48 13.20 -4.26
N TRP A 199 4.68 13.65 -5.23
CA TRP A 199 4.79 13.15 -6.60
C TRP A 199 6.12 13.54 -7.26
N HIS A 200 6.57 14.78 -7.08
CA HIS A 200 7.84 15.27 -7.63
C HIS A 200 9.03 14.47 -7.06
N SER A 201 9.09 14.30 -5.74
CA SER A 201 10.14 13.53 -5.06
C SER A 201 10.12 12.04 -5.45
N ALA A 202 8.94 11.48 -5.72
CA ALA A 202 8.82 10.13 -6.27
C ALA A 202 9.42 10.03 -7.68
N LEU A 203 9.10 10.98 -8.58
CA LEU A 203 9.68 11.05 -9.91
C LEU A 203 11.21 11.19 -9.85
N GLU A 204 11.73 12.11 -9.04
CA GLU A 204 13.16 12.33 -8.88
C GLU A 204 13.87 11.07 -8.39
N THR A 205 13.29 10.41 -7.38
CA THR A 205 13.86 9.20 -6.79
C THR A 205 13.92 8.07 -7.81
N ILE A 206 12.86 7.86 -8.58
CA ILE A 206 12.81 6.82 -9.63
C ILE A 206 13.75 7.16 -10.78
N TYR A 207 13.77 8.41 -11.23
CA TYR A 207 14.61 8.81 -12.36
C TYR A 207 16.11 8.70 -12.03
N THR A 208 16.50 9.05 -10.79
CA THR A 208 17.91 9.07 -10.36
C THR A 208 18.41 7.71 -9.90
N ASN A 209 17.60 6.96 -9.15
CA ASN A 209 18.03 5.72 -8.48
C ASN A 209 17.36 4.46 -9.05
N GLY A 210 16.40 4.60 -9.95
CA GLY A 210 15.60 3.50 -10.46
C GLY A 210 16.44 2.44 -11.16
N LYS A 211 16.12 1.18 -10.91
CA LYS A 211 16.72 0.05 -11.62
C LYS A 211 15.97 -0.15 -12.93
N LYS A 212 16.69 -0.46 -14.02
CA LYS A 212 16.05 -0.79 -15.30
C LYS A 212 15.41 -2.18 -15.24
N LYS A 213 14.20 -2.30 -15.76
CA LYS A 213 13.44 -3.55 -15.77
C LYS A 213 12.58 -3.64 -17.03
N ARG A 214 12.57 -4.83 -17.66
CA ARG A 214 11.65 -5.15 -18.76
C ARG A 214 10.22 -5.27 -18.24
N THR A 215 9.26 -4.82 -19.03
CA THR A 215 7.85 -4.86 -18.65
C THR A 215 7.08 -5.90 -19.46
N GLU A 216 5.93 -6.33 -18.93
CA GLU A 216 5.00 -7.22 -19.62
C GLU A 216 4.15 -6.50 -20.68
N TRP A 217 4.31 -5.18 -20.82
CA TRP A 217 3.56 -4.32 -21.73
C TRP A 217 4.31 -4.03 -23.04
N GLY A 218 5.60 -4.35 -23.12
CA GLY A 218 6.43 -4.07 -24.29
C GLY A 218 5.92 -4.69 -25.59
N ASP A 219 5.24 -5.83 -25.52
CA ASP A 219 4.65 -6.50 -26.69
C ASP A 219 3.35 -5.82 -27.17
N ILE A 220 2.76 -4.93 -26.36
CA ILE A 220 1.44 -4.32 -26.58
C ILE A 220 1.56 -2.81 -26.85
N PHE A 221 2.46 -2.12 -26.14
CA PHE A 221 2.66 -0.67 -26.23
C PHE A 221 4.13 -0.35 -26.56
N GLU A 222 4.35 0.22 -27.75
CA GLU A 222 5.66 0.70 -28.19
C GLU A 222 6.19 1.74 -27.18
N GLY A 223 7.42 1.55 -26.69
CA GLY A 223 8.04 2.46 -25.70
C GLY A 223 7.78 2.09 -24.22
N GLN A 224 6.93 1.10 -23.94
CA GLN A 224 6.75 0.55 -22.58
C GLN A 224 7.57 -0.71 -22.32
N GLU A 225 8.40 -1.15 -23.25
CA GLU A 225 9.25 -2.34 -23.12
C GLU A 225 10.16 -2.31 -21.89
N GLU A 226 10.63 -1.12 -21.52
CA GLU A 226 11.49 -0.88 -20.38
C GLU A 226 10.90 0.18 -19.44
N SER A 227 11.27 0.08 -18.16
CA SER A 227 10.96 1.09 -17.15
C SER A 227 12.11 1.24 -16.16
N LEU A 228 12.23 2.42 -15.56
CA LEU A 228 12.97 2.61 -14.31
C LEU A 228 12.01 2.35 -13.16
N PHE A 229 12.41 1.60 -12.15
CA PHE A 229 11.58 1.38 -10.97
C PHE A 229 12.36 1.44 -9.65
N VAL A 230 11.66 1.80 -8.59
CA VAL A 230 12.13 1.65 -7.20
C VAL A 230 11.22 0.69 -6.44
N HIS A 231 11.81 -0.07 -5.53
CA HIS A 231 11.14 -1.08 -4.74
C HIS A 231 10.58 -0.48 -3.44
N ARG A 232 9.35 -0.86 -3.07
CA ARG A 232 8.66 -0.47 -1.82
C ARG A 232 8.71 1.04 -1.56
N LEU A 233 8.19 1.85 -2.49
CA LEU A 233 8.03 3.28 -2.28
C LEU A 233 6.91 3.53 -1.27
N PHE A 234 7.26 4.08 -0.10
CA PHE A 234 6.33 4.54 0.92
C PHE A 234 6.43 6.07 1.03
N LEU A 235 5.31 6.75 0.83
CA LEU A 235 5.19 8.21 0.91
C LEU A 235 4.23 8.57 2.05
N GLU A 236 4.69 9.41 2.97
CA GLU A 236 3.83 10.10 3.94
C GLU A 236 3.56 11.53 3.43
N VAL A 237 2.29 11.93 3.36
CA VAL A 237 1.87 13.30 3.00
C VAL A 237 1.17 13.95 4.18
N GLU A 238 1.76 15.03 4.69
CA GLU A 238 1.37 15.65 5.96
C GLU A 238 0.19 16.63 5.83
N LYS A 239 0.09 17.36 4.72
CA LYS A 239 -0.95 18.38 4.43
C LYS A 239 -1.61 18.10 3.07
N PRO A 240 -2.30 16.96 2.90
CA PRO A 240 -2.83 16.53 1.60
C PRO A 240 -3.90 17.44 1.00
N GLU A 241 -4.46 18.39 1.75
CA GLU A 241 -5.44 19.39 1.29
C GLU A 241 -4.79 20.61 0.60
N GLU A 242 -3.51 20.85 0.84
CA GLU A 242 -2.74 21.96 0.28
C GLU A 242 -1.94 21.50 -0.95
N ASN A 243 -1.79 22.39 -1.95
CA ASN A 243 -0.97 22.16 -3.15
C ASN A 243 -1.19 20.77 -3.79
N LYS A 244 -2.47 20.40 -3.96
CA LYS A 244 -2.89 19.05 -4.36
C LYS A 244 -2.48 18.64 -5.77
N LEU A 245 -2.06 19.58 -6.63
CA LEU A 245 -1.77 19.36 -8.04
C LEU A 245 -0.45 20.04 -8.39
N HIS A 246 0.48 19.29 -8.96
CA HIS A 246 1.72 19.83 -9.52
C HIS A 246 1.42 20.52 -10.86
N ASP A 247 2.04 21.67 -11.15
CA ASP A 247 1.75 22.46 -12.36
C ASP A 247 2.01 21.70 -13.67
N LYS A 248 2.94 20.74 -13.63
CA LYS A 248 3.27 19.83 -14.75
C LYS A 248 2.59 18.46 -14.67
N ALA A 249 1.60 18.26 -13.80
CA ALA A 249 0.89 16.99 -13.72
C ALA A 249 0.13 16.71 -15.04
N PRO A 250 0.15 15.47 -15.56
CA PRO A 250 -0.48 15.14 -16.85
C PRO A 250 -2.01 14.95 -16.74
N PHE A 251 -2.68 15.69 -15.85
CA PHE A 251 -4.13 15.68 -15.71
C PHE A 251 -4.65 17.01 -15.14
N THR A 252 -5.94 17.25 -15.32
CA THR A 252 -6.61 18.45 -14.79
C THR A 252 -7.27 18.18 -13.43
N GLU A 253 -7.45 19.20 -12.60
CA GLU A 253 -8.19 19.04 -11.33
C GLU A 253 -9.60 18.45 -11.56
N LYS A 254 -10.28 18.88 -12.63
CA LYS A 254 -11.58 18.33 -13.04
C LYS A 254 -11.51 16.81 -13.23
N TYR A 255 -10.54 16.33 -14.02
CA TYR A 255 -10.34 14.89 -14.19
C TYR A 255 -10.07 14.19 -12.86
N GLY A 256 -9.22 14.77 -12.00
CA GLY A 256 -8.91 14.19 -10.68
C GLY A 256 -10.16 14.02 -9.80
N ILE A 257 -11.07 15.00 -9.81
CA ILE A 257 -12.34 14.93 -9.07
C ILE A 257 -13.26 13.87 -9.68
N GLU A 258 -13.46 13.88 -11.00
CA GLU A 258 -14.32 12.91 -11.69
C GLU A 258 -13.79 11.47 -11.51
N TYR A 259 -12.48 11.28 -11.64
CA TYR A 259 -11.81 10.00 -11.39
C TYR A 259 -12.06 9.50 -9.96
N ALA A 260 -11.88 10.37 -8.96
CA ALA A 260 -12.15 10.03 -7.58
C ALA A 260 -13.62 9.66 -7.35
N HIS A 261 -14.55 10.47 -7.87
CA HIS A 261 -15.97 10.30 -7.63
C HIS A 261 -16.53 9.05 -8.31
N ASP A 262 -16.15 8.79 -9.56
CA ASP A 262 -16.73 7.73 -10.36
C ASP A 262 -15.99 6.39 -10.18
N TYR A 263 -14.66 6.41 -10.16
CA TYR A 263 -13.85 5.19 -10.26
C TYR A 263 -13.24 4.74 -8.93
N ILE A 264 -13.14 5.63 -7.93
CA ILE A 264 -12.54 5.28 -6.63
C ILE A 264 -13.62 4.99 -5.58
N MET A 265 -14.66 5.82 -5.47
CA MET A 265 -15.55 5.77 -4.30
C MET A 265 -17.05 5.75 -4.58
N HIS A 266 -17.48 6.00 -5.83
CA HIS A 266 -18.89 6.23 -6.15
C HIS A 266 -19.51 7.31 -5.24
N ALA A 267 -19.02 8.55 -5.36
CA ALA A 267 -19.31 9.63 -4.43
C ALA A 267 -20.80 9.98 -4.33
N ALA A 268 -21.56 9.76 -5.40
CA ALA A 268 -23.01 9.99 -5.47
C ALA A 268 -23.80 9.24 -4.37
N LYS A 269 -23.21 8.20 -3.77
CA LYS A 269 -23.83 7.46 -2.66
C LYS A 269 -22.84 7.17 -1.54
N LEU A 270 -21.91 8.07 -1.23
CA LEU A 270 -20.85 7.78 -0.24
C LEU A 270 -21.39 7.58 1.19
N ASP A 271 -22.46 8.27 1.54
CA ASP A 271 -23.10 8.23 2.87
C ASP A 271 -24.18 7.13 3.02
N GLY A 272 -24.35 6.27 2.01
CA GLY A 272 -25.35 5.21 2.02
C GLY A 272 -24.90 3.94 1.32
N GLU A 273 -25.48 2.80 1.70
CA GLU A 273 -25.09 1.49 1.16
C GLU A 273 -25.46 1.34 -0.33
N VAL A 274 -24.51 0.83 -1.13
CA VAL A 274 -24.72 0.40 -2.53
C VAL A 274 -25.11 -1.08 -2.54
N ARG A 275 -26.21 -1.41 -3.22
CA ARG A 275 -26.80 -2.77 -3.26
C ARG A 275 -27.01 -3.32 -4.67
N ARG A 276 -26.41 -2.68 -5.66
CA ARG A 276 -26.50 -3.03 -7.08
C ARG A 276 -25.23 -2.61 -7.78
N SER A 277 -24.96 -3.20 -8.93
CA SER A 277 -23.82 -2.84 -9.76
C SER A 277 -23.79 -1.35 -10.09
N ILE A 278 -22.59 -0.81 -10.10
CA ILE A 278 -22.28 0.59 -10.46
C ILE A 278 -21.30 0.66 -11.65
N LEU A 279 -20.94 -0.48 -12.24
CA LEU A 279 -20.11 -0.54 -13.44
C LEU A 279 -20.88 0.02 -14.64
N LYS A 280 -20.18 0.80 -15.46
CA LYS A 280 -20.69 1.25 -16.75
C LYS A 280 -20.49 0.15 -17.80
N GLU A 281 -21.29 0.20 -18.86
CA GLU A 281 -21.19 -0.77 -19.95
C GLU A 281 -19.78 -0.74 -20.57
N GLY A 282 -19.16 -1.93 -20.70
CA GLY A 282 -17.80 -2.09 -21.24
C GLY A 282 -16.67 -2.02 -20.21
N GLU A 283 -16.93 -1.67 -18.94
CA GLU A 283 -15.91 -1.70 -17.88
C GLU A 283 -15.75 -3.12 -17.31
N GLU A 284 -14.51 -3.62 -17.24
CA GLU A 284 -14.23 -4.90 -16.58
C GLU A 284 -14.34 -4.77 -15.05
N TYR A 285 -13.80 -3.69 -14.48
CA TYR A 285 -13.90 -3.34 -13.07
C TYR A 285 -13.61 -1.85 -12.85
N THR A 286 -14.00 -1.35 -11.68
CA THR A 286 -13.50 -0.09 -11.11
C THR A 286 -13.11 -0.32 -9.65
N TYR A 287 -12.29 0.56 -9.06
CA TYR A 287 -11.98 0.42 -7.62
C TYR A 287 -13.22 0.67 -6.76
N ALA A 288 -14.11 1.58 -7.20
CA ALA A 288 -15.40 1.82 -6.57
C ALA A 288 -16.27 0.56 -6.57
N GLU A 289 -16.34 -0.18 -7.68
CA GLU A 289 -17.08 -1.44 -7.73
C GLU A 289 -16.52 -2.45 -6.73
N ARG A 290 -15.21 -2.72 -6.75
CA ARG A 290 -14.56 -3.67 -5.83
C ARG A 290 -14.71 -3.30 -4.36
N ALA A 291 -14.74 -2.00 -4.06
CA ALA A 291 -14.91 -1.47 -2.71
C ALA A 291 -16.35 -1.55 -2.20
N ARG A 292 -17.35 -1.54 -3.09
CA ARG A 292 -18.75 -1.29 -2.72
C ARG A 292 -19.74 -2.36 -3.13
N TYR A 293 -19.68 -2.84 -4.35
CA TYR A 293 -20.61 -3.88 -4.81
C TYR A 293 -20.05 -4.60 -6.03
N CYS A 294 -19.33 -5.69 -5.80
CA CYS A 294 -18.82 -6.54 -6.87
C CYS A 294 -19.76 -7.74 -7.10
N ASP A 295 -20.30 -7.86 -8.32
CA ASP A 295 -21.23 -8.94 -8.65
C ASP A 295 -20.60 -10.32 -8.52
N ARG A 296 -19.29 -10.39 -8.76
CA ARG A 296 -18.48 -11.61 -8.71
C ARG A 296 -18.11 -12.05 -7.29
N ASP A 297 -18.37 -11.23 -6.28
CA ASP A 297 -18.15 -11.62 -4.88
C ASP A 297 -19.20 -12.65 -4.43
N ASP A 298 -18.72 -13.73 -3.81
CA ASP A 298 -19.56 -14.77 -3.17
C ASP A 298 -20.46 -14.16 -2.09
N VAL A 299 -19.88 -13.27 -1.28
CA VAL A 299 -20.58 -12.51 -0.24
C VAL A 299 -20.42 -11.03 -0.54
N LYS A 300 -21.52 -10.40 -0.96
CA LYS A 300 -21.56 -8.99 -1.32
C LYS A 300 -21.61 -8.13 -0.05
N VAL A 301 -20.59 -7.29 0.11
CA VAL A 301 -20.49 -6.34 1.22
C VAL A 301 -20.04 -4.99 0.65
N ASP A 302 -20.78 -3.91 0.94
CA ASP A 302 -20.28 -2.55 0.72
C ASP A 302 -19.22 -2.25 1.79
N GLN A 303 -17.98 -2.63 1.48
CA GLN A 303 -16.85 -2.55 2.40
C GLN A 303 -16.62 -1.09 2.81
N LEU A 304 -16.65 -0.16 1.85
CA LEU A 304 -16.45 1.27 2.14
C LEU A 304 -17.54 1.81 3.07
N TYR A 305 -18.81 1.51 2.79
CA TYR A 305 -19.90 1.94 3.68
C TYR A 305 -19.79 1.29 5.07
N LYS A 306 -19.42 -0.01 5.15
CA LYS A 306 -19.17 -0.69 6.44
C LYS A 306 -18.04 -0.07 7.23
N VAL A 307 -16.98 0.39 6.57
CA VAL A 307 -15.89 1.11 7.25
C VAL A 307 -16.37 2.45 7.81
N ILE A 308 -17.15 3.21 7.05
CA ILE A 308 -17.73 4.48 7.51
C ILE A 308 -18.63 4.24 8.74
N GLU A 309 -19.48 3.20 8.72
CA GLU A 309 -20.30 2.82 9.88
C GLU A 309 -19.44 2.48 11.10
N LYS A 310 -18.42 1.63 10.94
CA LYS A 310 -17.50 1.25 12.04
C LYS A 310 -16.79 2.46 12.66
N LEU A 311 -16.34 3.42 11.84
CA LEU A 311 -15.66 4.63 12.32
C LEU A 311 -16.60 5.59 13.05
N LYS A 312 -17.86 5.69 12.61
CA LYS A 312 -18.90 6.46 13.32
C LYS A 312 -19.21 5.85 14.69
N GLU A 313 -19.23 4.52 14.78
CA GLU A 313 -19.45 3.81 16.04
C GLU A 313 -18.26 3.92 17.00
N ASP A 314 -17.04 3.74 16.49
CA ASP A 314 -15.80 3.77 17.27
C ASP A 314 -14.64 4.29 16.40
N SER A 315 -14.24 5.54 16.65
CA SER A 315 -13.14 6.21 15.95
C SER A 315 -11.78 5.49 16.09
N CYS A 316 -11.61 4.63 17.10
CA CYS A 316 -10.38 3.86 17.36
C CYS A 316 -10.41 2.45 16.75
N ARG A 317 -11.38 2.13 15.86
CA ARG A 317 -11.45 0.83 15.18
C ARG A 317 -10.24 0.60 14.27
N ARG A 318 -9.75 -0.64 14.27
CA ARG A 318 -8.56 -1.08 13.51
C ARG A 318 -8.86 -2.10 12.40
N ASP A 319 -10.13 -2.44 12.22
CA ASP A 319 -10.66 -3.32 11.17
C ASP A 319 -11.46 -2.53 10.11
N CYS A 320 -11.00 -1.31 9.86
CA CYS A 320 -11.50 -0.35 8.89
C CYS A 320 -10.74 -0.44 7.55
N TYR A 321 -10.66 -1.66 7.01
CA TYR A 321 -9.97 -2.00 5.77
C TYR A 321 -10.97 -2.14 4.62
N VAL A 322 -10.55 -1.80 3.40
CA VAL A 322 -11.27 -2.13 2.16
C VAL A 322 -10.34 -2.86 1.21
N GLY A 323 -10.71 -4.09 0.84
CA GLY A 323 -9.96 -4.90 -0.13
C GLY A 323 -10.47 -4.70 -1.55
N ILE A 324 -9.56 -4.42 -2.48
CA ILE A 324 -9.84 -4.23 -3.91
C ILE A 324 -9.50 -5.48 -4.72
N SER A 325 -8.34 -6.08 -4.44
CA SER A 325 -7.90 -7.32 -5.06
C SER A 325 -8.72 -8.52 -4.62
N ARG A 326 -8.74 -9.55 -5.48
CA ARG A 326 -9.42 -10.83 -5.28
C ARG A 326 -8.56 -11.98 -5.81
N PRO A 327 -8.73 -13.21 -5.31
CA PRO A 327 -7.91 -14.35 -5.73
C PRO A 327 -7.89 -14.57 -7.25
N TRP A 328 -9.01 -14.34 -7.94
CA TRP A 328 -9.09 -14.50 -9.40
C TRP A 328 -8.26 -13.47 -10.18
N ASP A 329 -7.85 -12.37 -9.56
CA ASP A 329 -6.98 -11.37 -10.20
C ASP A 329 -5.57 -11.96 -10.49
N LEU A 330 -5.18 -13.07 -9.82
CA LEU A 330 -3.99 -13.85 -10.19
C LEU A 330 -4.12 -14.56 -11.55
N LEU A 331 -5.31 -14.63 -12.14
CA LEU A 331 -5.51 -15.19 -13.47
C LEU A 331 -5.76 -14.11 -14.51
N SER A 332 -5.94 -12.85 -14.09
CA SER A 332 -6.13 -11.71 -14.99
C SER A 332 -4.79 -11.19 -15.55
N ASP A 333 -4.86 -10.64 -16.76
CA ASP A 333 -3.80 -9.87 -17.40
C ASP A 333 -3.82 -8.40 -16.99
N GLU A 334 -4.98 -7.88 -16.57
CA GLU A 334 -5.15 -6.50 -16.10
C GLU A 334 -5.63 -6.45 -14.65
N PRO A 335 -4.93 -7.08 -13.67
CA PRO A 335 -5.40 -7.05 -12.31
C PRO A 335 -5.32 -5.64 -11.71
N PRO A 336 -6.18 -5.28 -10.73
CA PRO A 336 -6.13 -3.99 -10.04
C PRO A 336 -4.72 -3.62 -9.56
N CYS A 337 -4.27 -2.39 -9.82
CA CYS A 337 -2.99 -1.90 -9.28
C CYS A 337 -3.12 -1.60 -7.79
N LEU A 338 -4.23 -0.97 -7.38
CA LEU A 338 -4.62 -0.84 -5.97
C LEU A 338 -5.06 -2.20 -5.43
N ARG A 339 -4.49 -2.60 -4.28
CA ARG A 339 -4.84 -3.85 -3.59
C ARG A 339 -5.81 -3.64 -2.44
N GLY A 340 -5.65 -2.53 -1.72
CA GLY A 340 -6.59 -2.13 -0.68
C GLY A 340 -6.09 -0.94 0.10
N TYR A 341 -6.89 -0.52 1.08
CA TYR A 341 -6.57 0.62 1.93
C TYR A 341 -7.17 0.49 3.32
N GLN A 342 -6.49 1.10 4.29
CA GLN A 342 -6.87 1.12 5.71
C GLN A 342 -7.13 2.56 6.16
N PHE A 343 -8.22 2.75 6.90
CA PHE A 343 -8.47 3.98 7.66
C PHE A 343 -8.24 3.77 9.15
N SER A 344 -7.56 4.70 9.82
CA SER A 344 -7.31 4.60 11.25
C SER A 344 -7.08 5.97 11.88
N LYS A 345 -7.43 6.11 13.16
CA LYS A 345 -7.15 7.31 13.94
C LYS A 345 -5.67 7.37 14.36
N TYR A 346 -5.08 8.56 14.33
CA TYR A 346 -3.83 8.87 15.00
C TYR A 346 -3.87 10.30 15.52
N GLY A 347 -3.78 10.50 16.84
CA GLY A 347 -4.08 11.79 17.45
C GLY A 347 -5.51 12.23 17.13
N GLU A 348 -5.66 13.41 16.51
CA GLU A 348 -6.96 13.94 16.04
C GLU A 348 -7.24 13.63 14.55
N ASP A 349 -6.28 13.04 13.84
CA ASP A 349 -6.32 12.83 12.40
C ASP A 349 -6.92 11.47 12.02
N LEU A 350 -7.66 11.45 10.89
CA LEU A 350 -7.92 10.21 10.16
C LEU A 350 -6.76 9.95 9.19
N LEU A 351 -6.08 8.82 9.34
CA LEU A 351 -5.06 8.36 8.40
C LEU A 351 -5.69 7.47 7.34
N GLY A 352 -5.43 7.75 6.06
CA GLY A 352 -5.66 6.82 4.94
C GLY A 352 -4.35 6.21 4.49
N THR A 353 -4.23 4.88 4.50
CA THR A 353 -3.03 4.15 4.04
C THR A 353 -3.39 3.26 2.86
N TYR A 354 -2.79 3.50 1.70
CA TYR A 354 -3.14 2.86 0.44
C TYR A 354 -2.00 1.98 -0.06
N TYR A 355 -2.30 0.72 -0.42
CA TYR A 355 -1.31 -0.24 -0.89
C TYR A 355 -1.53 -0.57 -2.37
N MET A 356 -0.56 -0.20 -3.20
CA MET A 356 -0.51 -0.51 -4.61
C MET A 356 0.61 -1.50 -4.90
N ARG A 357 0.33 -2.50 -5.73
CA ARG A 357 1.33 -3.48 -6.20
C ARG A 357 2.21 -2.94 -7.33
N SER A 358 1.79 -1.85 -7.96
CA SER A 358 2.39 -1.27 -9.16
C SER A 358 1.82 0.13 -9.32
N ASN A 359 2.64 1.15 -9.55
CA ASN A 359 2.16 2.49 -9.89
C ASN A 359 3.07 3.14 -10.94
N ASP A 360 2.49 3.48 -12.09
CA ASP A 360 3.13 4.39 -13.04
C ASP A 360 3.21 5.77 -12.40
N ALA A 361 4.42 6.19 -12.08
CA ALA A 361 4.72 7.43 -11.39
C ALA A 361 4.37 8.64 -12.26
N TYR A 362 4.62 8.62 -13.56
CA TYR A 362 4.30 9.76 -14.42
C TYR A 362 2.82 9.78 -14.78
N GLY A 363 2.30 8.70 -15.37
CA GLY A 363 0.97 8.69 -15.98
C GLY A 363 -0.20 8.55 -15.01
N ALA A 364 -0.01 7.96 -13.83
CA ALA A 364 -1.14 7.59 -12.95
C ALA A 364 -1.01 8.01 -11.49
N MET A 365 0.20 7.96 -10.91
CA MET A 365 0.41 8.12 -9.47
C MET A 365 -0.16 9.42 -8.93
N HIS A 366 0.06 10.54 -9.62
CA HIS A 366 -0.45 11.83 -9.15
C HIS A 366 -1.99 11.87 -9.08
N ALA A 367 -2.67 11.34 -10.10
CA ALA A 367 -4.14 11.26 -10.11
C ALA A 367 -4.66 10.27 -9.06
N ASN A 368 -3.95 9.15 -8.83
CA ASN A 368 -4.26 8.21 -7.75
C ASN A 368 -4.12 8.89 -6.38
N MET A 369 -3.02 9.61 -6.12
CA MET A 369 -2.79 10.32 -4.86
C MET A 369 -3.86 11.38 -4.61
N TYR A 370 -4.19 12.17 -5.62
CA TYR A 370 -5.28 13.16 -5.55
C TYR A 370 -6.60 12.49 -5.15
N ALA A 371 -6.97 11.40 -5.83
CA ALA A 371 -8.24 10.73 -5.62
C ALA A 371 -8.32 10.01 -4.26
N PHE A 372 -7.23 9.40 -3.81
CA PHE A 372 -7.14 8.72 -2.51
C PHE A 372 -7.12 9.73 -1.34
N ALA A 373 -6.44 10.87 -1.50
CA ALA A 373 -6.53 11.95 -0.53
C ALA A 373 -7.97 12.48 -0.43
N LEU A 374 -8.65 12.68 -1.57
CA LEU A 374 -10.04 13.12 -1.58
C LEU A 374 -11.00 12.11 -0.93
N LEU A 375 -10.79 10.80 -1.15
CA LEU A 375 -11.53 9.77 -0.44
C LEU A 375 -11.31 9.86 1.08
N THR A 376 -10.05 9.97 1.51
CA THR A 376 -9.70 10.08 2.94
C THR A 376 -10.36 11.31 3.57
N LYS A 377 -10.35 12.44 2.86
CA LYS A 377 -11.05 13.66 3.27
C LYS A 377 -12.54 13.43 3.50
N TYR A 378 -13.24 12.86 2.53
CA TYR A 378 -14.68 12.64 2.68
C TYR A 378 -15.03 11.64 3.77
N VAL A 379 -14.22 10.60 3.96
CA VAL A 379 -14.40 9.68 5.09
C VAL A 379 -14.19 10.41 6.42
N ALA A 380 -13.16 11.26 6.53
CA ALA A 380 -12.92 12.08 7.73
C ALA A 380 -14.13 12.98 8.05
N GLU A 381 -14.66 13.70 7.05
CA GLU A 381 -15.84 14.56 7.18
C GLU A 381 -17.08 13.77 7.63
N LEU A 382 -17.36 12.61 7.00
CA LEU A 382 -18.51 11.78 7.32
C LEU A 382 -18.42 11.10 8.69
N THR A 383 -17.21 10.95 9.22
CA THR A 383 -16.95 10.25 10.50
C THR A 383 -16.59 11.21 11.65
N GLY A 384 -16.57 12.52 11.38
CA GLY A 384 -16.39 13.57 12.39
C GLY A 384 -14.95 13.88 12.78
N PHE A 385 -13.96 13.46 11.98
CA PHE A 385 -12.56 13.85 12.18
C PHE A 385 -12.34 15.27 11.66
N LYS A 386 -11.48 16.04 12.35
CA LYS A 386 -11.22 17.45 12.01
C LYS A 386 -10.23 17.60 10.84
N SER A 387 -9.36 16.62 10.68
CA SER A 387 -8.25 16.62 9.75
C SER A 387 -7.93 15.20 9.32
N TYR A 388 -7.17 15.07 8.25
CA TYR A 388 -6.78 13.80 7.69
C TYR A 388 -5.34 13.85 7.18
N ARG A 389 -4.69 12.70 7.17
CA ARG A 389 -3.39 12.53 6.51
C ARG A 389 -3.42 11.37 5.54
N TYR A 390 -2.49 11.41 4.60
CA TYR A 390 -2.47 10.52 3.47
C TYR A 390 -1.14 9.78 3.39
N ASN A 391 -1.21 8.45 3.23
CA ASN A 391 -0.04 7.61 3.05
C ASN A 391 -0.20 6.76 1.78
N HIS A 392 0.79 6.81 0.90
CA HIS A 392 0.81 6.09 -0.36
C HIS A 392 1.90 5.03 -0.33
N PHE A 393 1.57 3.80 -0.72
CA PHE A 393 2.55 2.76 -0.92
C PHE A 393 2.45 2.17 -2.32
N ALA A 394 3.58 2.02 -2.99
CA ALA A 394 3.72 1.31 -4.25
C ALA A 394 4.88 0.31 -4.16
N LEU A 395 4.59 -0.98 -4.36
CA LEU A 395 5.61 -2.03 -4.38
C LEU A 395 6.61 -1.82 -5.52
N ASP A 396 6.11 -1.52 -6.71
CA ASP A 396 6.87 -1.20 -7.92
C ASP A 396 6.39 0.17 -8.42
N ALA A 397 7.08 1.23 -8.00
CA ALA A 397 6.86 2.58 -8.49
C ALA A 397 7.81 2.81 -9.66
N HIS A 398 7.28 3.13 -10.84
CA HIS A 398 8.07 3.12 -12.07
C HIS A 398 7.74 4.26 -13.02
N ILE A 399 8.68 4.54 -13.92
CA ILE A 399 8.53 5.43 -15.07
C ILE A 399 8.81 4.58 -16.32
N TYR A 400 7.88 4.55 -17.27
CA TYR A 400 8.12 3.90 -18.57
C TYR A 400 9.10 4.71 -19.41
N ALA A 401 9.87 4.02 -20.26
CA ALA A 401 10.92 4.64 -21.07
C ALA A 401 10.41 5.76 -21.97
N GLU A 402 9.19 5.62 -22.52
CA GLU A 402 8.53 6.68 -23.31
C GLU A 402 8.37 8.02 -22.56
N PHE A 403 8.34 8.01 -21.22
CA PHE A 403 8.15 9.22 -20.41
C PHE A 403 9.44 9.78 -19.82
N PHE A 404 10.62 9.22 -20.15
CA PHE A 404 11.89 9.70 -19.59
C PHE A 404 12.17 11.16 -19.94
N ASP A 405 11.94 11.58 -21.18
CA ASP A 405 12.17 12.97 -21.58
C ASP A 405 11.21 13.95 -20.90
N ALA A 406 9.94 13.57 -20.78
CA ALA A 406 8.93 14.37 -20.08
C ALA A 406 9.28 14.53 -18.59
N VAL A 407 9.70 13.45 -17.93
CA VAL A 407 10.14 13.50 -16.53
C VAL A 407 11.42 14.31 -16.40
N ARG A 408 12.40 14.14 -17.31
CA ARG A 408 13.63 14.96 -17.32
C ARG A 408 13.31 16.45 -17.39
N GLU A 409 12.34 16.86 -18.21
CA GLU A 409 11.93 18.26 -18.33
C GLU A 409 11.21 18.78 -17.08
N ILE A 410 10.50 17.92 -16.34
CA ILE A 410 9.90 18.26 -15.05
C ILE A 410 10.99 18.51 -14.00
N LEU A 411 11.95 17.60 -13.89
CA LEU A 411 12.98 17.62 -12.86
C LEU A 411 14.10 18.62 -13.14
N TYR A 412 14.49 18.74 -14.41
CA TYR A 412 15.63 19.54 -14.87
C TYR A 412 15.20 20.45 -16.04
N PRO A 413 14.30 21.41 -15.80
CA PRO A 413 13.86 22.33 -16.84
C PRO A 413 15.05 23.11 -17.40
N GLU A 414 15.10 23.28 -18.72
CA GLU A 414 16.16 24.05 -19.36
C GLU A 414 16.09 25.52 -18.90
N SER A 415 17.17 26.01 -18.30
CA SER A 415 17.31 27.42 -17.98
C SER A 415 17.61 28.20 -19.26
N PRO A 416 16.90 29.31 -19.56
CA PRO A 416 17.24 30.14 -20.70
C PRO A 416 18.70 30.60 -20.58
N SER A 417 19.58 30.23 -21.52
CA SER A 417 20.96 30.69 -21.45
C SER A 417 21.03 32.16 -21.87
N TYR A 418 21.94 32.93 -21.26
CA TYR A 418 22.22 34.30 -21.70
C TYR A 418 22.65 34.35 -23.17
N LEU A 419 23.28 33.28 -23.69
CA LEU A 419 23.74 33.16 -25.07
C LEU A 419 22.59 32.96 -26.08
N ASP A 420 21.49 32.33 -25.68
CA ASP A 420 20.31 32.19 -26.55
C ASP A 420 19.64 33.54 -26.80
N LYS A 421 19.72 34.46 -25.82
CA LYS A 421 19.25 35.85 -25.97
C LYS A 421 20.18 36.71 -26.85
N VAL A 422 21.48 36.40 -26.90
CA VAL A 422 22.45 37.16 -27.71
C VAL A 422 22.50 36.67 -29.17
N SER A 423 22.07 35.44 -29.45
CA SER A 423 22.15 34.83 -30.79
C SER A 423 20.90 35.02 -31.66
N GLY A 424 19.85 35.68 -31.17
CA GLY A 424 18.71 36.12 -31.99
C GLY A 424 17.91 35.00 -32.66
N LYS A 425 17.98 33.77 -32.14
CA LYS A 425 17.09 32.67 -32.55
C LYS A 425 15.90 32.64 -31.60
N GLY A 426 14.93 33.51 -31.90
CA GLY A 426 13.57 33.47 -31.34
C GLY A 426 12.60 32.85 -32.32
#